data_AF-A0AAQ4EP85-F1
#
_entry.id   AF-A0AAQ4EP85-F1
#
_cell.length_a   1.000
_cell.length_b   1.000
_cell.length_c   1.000
_cell.angle_alpha   90.00
_cell.angle_beta   90.00
_cell.angle_gamma   90.00
#
_symmetry.space_group_name_H-M   'P 1'
#
loop_
_entity.id
_entity.type
_entity.pdbx_description
1 polymer ?
#
loop_
_entity_poly.entity_id
_entity_poly.type
_entity_poly.pdbx_seq_one_letter_code
_entity_poly.pdbx_strand_id
1 'polypeptide(L)'
;MDSLMQTNLYDLLQLEIGASEKEIKSAYRKKALTCHPDKNPDNPRAAELFQQLSRALEVLTDPAARSAYDAVLKARQAAKLRHQGLDAKRRKLREDLEAREAPGREAAAAATLERSLEKEVERLRREGSRQLARERELLQRQMQQQQEQHEAEQTRVTVRWKQQPGLIGYTEASLRQRLSQYGAISCLVFRNGSSLVEFEQPSAAYLASELEKGSPDEGPLTVRLLGDTGSTERARQPAAAPPPTAPPPRPTHISSLDDDYESLVLRKLQQAAAQPP
;
A
#
# COMPACT_ATOMS: atom_id res chain seq x y z
N MET A 1 -41.75 42.65 35.32
CA MET A 1 -41.71 43.95 34.58
C MET A 1 -40.87 43.84 33.30
N ASP A 2 -40.31 42.66 32.99
CA ASP A 2 -39.22 42.47 32.01
C ASP A 2 -39.64 42.29 30.55
N SER A 3 -40.91 42.00 30.25
CA SER A 3 -41.36 41.73 28.88
C SER A 3 -41.45 43.01 28.00
N LEU A 4 -41.57 44.20 28.58
CA LEU A 4 -41.62 45.49 27.87
C LEU A 4 -40.25 45.98 27.36
N MET A 5 -39.14 45.40 27.82
CA MET A 5 -37.78 45.75 27.37
C MET A 5 -37.33 44.95 26.13
N GLN A 6 -38.05 43.86 25.82
CA GLN A 6 -37.82 43.04 24.62
C GLN A 6 -38.57 43.56 23.39
N THR A 7 -39.69 44.25 23.58
CA THR A 7 -40.56 44.74 22.48
C THR A 7 -40.60 46.26 22.49
N ASN A 8 -40.31 46.90 21.36
CA ASN A 8 -40.36 48.36 21.24
C ASN A 8 -41.80 48.88 21.47
N LEU A 9 -41.95 49.96 22.26
CA LEU A 9 -43.26 50.54 22.61
C LEU A 9 -44.00 51.05 21.37
N TYR A 10 -43.27 51.54 20.36
CA TYR A 10 -43.83 51.94 19.07
C TYR A 10 -44.34 50.71 18.29
N ASP A 11 -43.57 49.62 18.25
CA ASP A 11 -43.97 48.37 17.58
C ASP A 11 -45.21 47.76 18.25
N LEU A 12 -45.30 47.86 19.58
CA LEU A 12 -46.46 47.40 20.35
C LEU A 12 -47.74 48.16 20.01
N LEU A 13 -47.64 49.43 19.58
CA LEU A 13 -48.73 50.23 19.03
C LEU A 13 -48.84 50.18 17.50
N GLN A 14 -47.93 49.46 16.81
CA GLN A 14 -47.79 49.44 15.34
C GLN A 14 -47.61 50.85 14.76
N LEU A 15 -46.74 51.63 15.38
CA LEU A 15 -46.39 52.97 14.94
C LEU A 15 -44.89 53.04 14.62
N GLU A 16 -44.51 53.97 13.76
CA GLU A 16 -43.11 54.30 13.55
C GLU A 16 -42.56 55.17 14.68
N ILE A 17 -41.25 55.06 14.92
CA ILE A 17 -40.53 55.90 15.86
C ILE A 17 -40.60 57.34 15.35
N GLY A 18 -41.27 58.21 16.09
CA GLY A 18 -41.52 59.61 15.68
C GLY A 18 -42.99 59.95 15.46
N ALA A 19 -43.92 58.99 15.58
CA ALA A 19 -45.35 59.25 15.50
C ALA A 19 -45.82 60.38 16.43
N SER A 20 -46.75 61.21 15.98
CA SER A 20 -47.31 62.31 16.77
C SER A 20 -48.13 61.79 17.95
N GLU A 21 -48.29 62.60 18.99
CA GLU A 21 -49.10 62.24 20.15
C GLU A 21 -50.57 61.91 19.78
N LYS A 22 -51.10 62.59 18.75
CA LYS A 22 -52.43 62.32 18.19
C LYS A 22 -52.52 60.92 17.59
N GLU A 23 -51.50 60.50 16.86
CA GLU A 23 -51.41 59.15 16.27
C GLU A 23 -51.25 58.08 17.35
N ILE A 24 -50.43 58.32 18.36
CA ILE A 24 -50.23 57.43 19.52
C ILE A 24 -51.56 57.20 20.26
N LYS A 25 -52.28 58.27 20.60
CA LYS A 25 -53.60 58.18 21.25
C LYS A 25 -54.64 57.48 20.37
N SER A 26 -54.59 57.70 19.06
CA SER A 26 -55.51 57.05 18.10
C SER A 26 -55.24 55.56 17.98
N ALA A 27 -53.97 55.16 17.83
CA ALA A 27 -53.56 53.76 17.74
C ALA A 27 -53.86 52.99 19.03
N TYR A 28 -53.61 53.60 20.20
CA TYR A 28 -53.97 53.02 21.48
C TYR A 28 -55.47 52.73 21.56
N ARG A 29 -56.34 53.70 21.23
CA ARG A 29 -57.80 53.49 21.26
C ARG A 29 -58.23 52.32 20.37
N LYS A 30 -57.69 52.24 19.16
CA LYS A 30 -57.99 51.14 18.22
C LYS A 30 -57.57 49.79 18.79
N LYS A 31 -56.35 49.66 19.31
CA LYS A 31 -55.85 48.40 19.88
C LYS A 31 -56.50 48.03 21.21
N ALA A 32 -56.77 49.02 22.06
CA ALA A 32 -57.44 48.84 23.34
C ALA A 32 -58.86 48.28 23.16
N LEU A 33 -59.58 48.70 22.12
CA LEU A 33 -60.90 48.15 21.76
C LEU A 33 -60.82 46.68 21.33
N THR A 34 -59.78 46.32 20.57
CA THR A 34 -59.56 44.93 20.11
C THR A 34 -59.11 44.01 21.24
N CYS A 35 -58.27 44.49 22.15
CA CYS A 35 -57.69 43.71 23.25
C CYS A 35 -58.40 43.93 24.60
N HIS A 36 -59.61 44.51 24.61
CA HIS A 36 -60.30 44.82 25.86
C HIS A 36 -60.66 43.53 26.63
N PRO A 37 -60.37 43.43 27.94
CA PRO A 37 -60.64 42.22 28.72
C PRO A 37 -62.14 41.87 28.79
N ASP A 38 -63.02 42.87 28.80
CA ASP A 38 -64.49 42.68 28.81
C ASP A 38 -65.03 42.07 27.49
N LYS A 39 -64.39 42.37 26.35
CA LYS A 39 -64.77 41.81 25.04
C LYS A 39 -64.09 40.47 24.75
N ASN A 40 -63.05 40.13 25.51
CA ASN A 40 -62.26 38.92 25.35
C ASN A 40 -62.07 38.20 26.69
N PRO A 41 -63.16 37.83 27.40
CA PRO A 41 -63.08 37.24 28.74
C PRO A 41 -62.35 35.88 28.75
N ASP A 42 -62.37 35.15 27.64
CA ASP A 42 -61.74 33.82 27.51
C ASP A 42 -60.24 33.87 27.17
N ASN A 43 -59.66 35.06 26.93
CA ASN A 43 -58.27 35.20 26.51
C ASN A 43 -57.41 35.90 27.59
N PRO A 44 -56.64 35.15 28.40
CA PRO A 44 -55.78 35.73 29.43
C PRO A 44 -54.69 36.65 28.87
N ARG A 45 -54.28 36.47 27.60
CA ARG A 45 -53.31 37.36 26.94
C ARG A 45 -53.91 38.73 26.59
N ALA A 46 -55.23 38.86 26.47
CA ALA A 46 -55.86 40.15 26.18
C ALA A 46 -55.64 41.13 27.33
N ALA A 47 -55.74 40.66 28.59
CA ALA A 47 -55.46 41.46 29.77
C ALA A 47 -53.98 41.90 29.85
N GLU A 48 -53.04 40.99 29.56
CA GLU A 48 -51.60 41.31 29.55
C GLU A 48 -51.24 42.32 28.47
N LEU A 49 -51.73 42.12 27.24
CA LEU A 49 -51.52 43.04 26.11
C LEU A 49 -52.16 44.41 26.38
N PHE A 50 -53.34 44.43 26.99
CA PHE A 50 -54.00 45.68 27.39
C PHE A 50 -53.16 46.45 28.41
N GLN A 51 -52.62 45.78 29.43
CA GLN A 51 -51.70 46.40 30.39
C GLN A 51 -50.42 46.92 29.74
N GLN A 52 -49.86 46.18 28.77
CA GLN A 52 -48.68 46.62 28.01
C GLN A 52 -48.99 47.85 27.13
N LEU A 53 -50.17 47.88 26.48
CA LEU A 53 -50.65 49.02 25.70
C LEU A 53 -50.84 50.26 26.57
N SER A 54 -51.39 50.11 27.77
CA SER A 54 -51.58 51.21 28.72
C SER A 54 -50.26 51.82 29.18
N ARG A 55 -49.27 50.97 29.50
CA ARG A 55 -47.92 51.41 29.85
C ARG A 55 -47.19 52.07 28.68
N ALA A 56 -47.37 51.54 27.46
CA ALA A 56 -46.83 52.16 26.25
C ALA A 56 -47.42 53.55 26.01
N LEU A 57 -48.74 53.72 26.20
CA LEU A 57 -49.39 55.02 26.11
C LEU A 57 -48.85 56.00 27.16
N GLU A 58 -48.72 55.57 28.41
CA GLU A 58 -48.20 56.39 29.52
C GLU A 58 -46.80 56.95 29.20
N VAL A 59 -45.88 56.08 28.79
CA VAL A 59 -44.50 56.46 28.44
C VAL A 59 -44.42 57.32 27.18
N LEU A 60 -45.26 57.06 26.17
CA LEU A 60 -45.20 57.77 24.88
C LEU A 60 -46.00 59.08 24.83
N THR A 61 -46.84 59.34 25.83
CA THR A 61 -47.61 60.59 25.94
C THR A 61 -46.96 61.63 26.85
N ASP A 62 -46.12 61.23 27.82
CA ASP A 62 -45.28 62.16 28.57
C ASP A 62 -44.05 62.58 27.73
N PRO A 63 -43.89 63.88 27.41
CA PRO A 63 -42.73 64.37 26.64
C PRO A 63 -41.38 64.00 27.27
N ALA A 64 -41.28 63.99 28.60
CA ALA A 64 -40.03 63.68 29.30
C ALA A 64 -39.70 62.18 29.21
N ALA A 65 -40.67 61.31 29.54
CA ALA A 65 -40.51 59.86 29.41
C ALA A 65 -40.26 59.43 27.96
N ARG A 66 -40.96 60.03 26.99
CA ARG A 66 -40.77 59.76 25.56
C ARG A 66 -39.36 60.10 25.10
N SER A 67 -38.86 61.28 25.47
CA SER A 67 -37.49 61.71 25.12
C SER A 67 -36.44 60.75 25.68
N ALA A 68 -36.58 60.35 26.95
CA ALA A 68 -35.70 59.39 27.59
C ALA A 68 -35.75 58.01 26.89
N TYR A 69 -36.95 57.54 26.53
CA TYR A 69 -37.14 56.28 25.81
C TYR A 69 -36.50 56.30 24.42
N ASP A 70 -36.74 57.37 23.64
CA ASP A 70 -36.17 57.55 22.31
C ASP A 70 -34.62 57.63 22.36
N ALA A 71 -34.05 58.24 23.40
CA ALA A 71 -32.61 58.28 23.62
C ALA A 71 -32.03 56.88 23.89
N VAL A 72 -32.70 56.06 24.69
CA VAL A 72 -32.30 54.66 24.95
C VAL A 72 -32.37 53.82 23.68
N LEU A 73 -33.41 53.98 22.86
CA LEU A 73 -33.53 53.27 21.57
C LEU A 73 -32.37 53.62 20.63
N LYS A 74 -32.05 54.92 20.49
CA LYS A 74 -30.91 55.38 19.67
C LYS A 74 -29.58 54.84 20.20
N ALA A 75 -29.37 54.87 21.52
CA ALA A 75 -28.15 54.34 22.13
C ALA A 75 -28.00 52.82 21.90
N ARG A 76 -29.09 52.05 22.01
CA ARG A 76 -29.13 50.60 21.74
C ARG A 76 -28.83 50.30 20.27
N GLN A 77 -29.41 51.05 19.34
CA GLN A 77 -29.15 50.91 17.91
C GLN A 77 -27.69 51.24 17.57
N ALA A 78 -27.15 52.33 18.12
CA ALA A 78 -25.75 52.70 17.94
C ALA A 78 -24.79 51.66 18.54
N ALA A 79 -25.12 51.09 19.71
CA ALA A 79 -24.34 50.00 20.31
C ALA A 79 -24.34 48.73 19.43
N LYS A 80 -25.49 48.36 18.87
CA LYS A 80 -25.60 47.21 17.95
C LYS A 80 -24.73 47.39 16.71
N LEU A 81 -24.76 48.58 16.09
CA LEU A 81 -23.92 48.89 14.92
C LEU A 81 -22.42 48.85 15.25
N ARG A 82 -22.01 49.39 16.41
CA ARG A 82 -20.61 49.30 16.86
C ARG A 82 -20.18 47.85 17.05
N HIS A 83 -21.00 47.03 17.69
CA HIS A 83 -20.71 45.61 17.92
C HIS A 83 -20.57 44.85 16.60
N GLN A 84 -21.50 45.04 15.66
CA GLN A 84 -21.43 44.47 14.31
C GLN A 84 -20.13 44.85 13.58
N GLY A 85 -19.69 46.12 13.68
CA GLY A 85 -18.44 46.57 13.10
C GLY A 85 -17.19 45.94 13.75
N LEU A 86 -17.22 45.69 15.05
CA LEU A 86 -16.15 44.99 15.77
C LEU A 86 -16.09 43.51 15.39
N ASP A 87 -17.23 42.85 15.24
CA ASP A 87 -17.31 41.44 14.85
C ASP A 87 -16.82 41.23 13.41
N ALA A 88 -17.17 42.12 12.49
CA ALA A 88 -16.66 42.09 11.12
C ALA A 88 -15.13 42.21 11.08
N LYS A 89 -14.55 43.10 11.91
CA LYS A 89 -13.09 43.25 12.01
C LYS A 89 -12.42 42.02 12.62
N ARG A 90 -12.99 41.45 13.69
CA ARG A 90 -12.47 40.22 14.33
C ARG A 90 -12.51 39.05 13.37
N ARG A 91 -13.61 38.88 12.63
CA ARG A 91 -13.76 37.85 11.61
C ARG A 91 -12.71 37.99 10.52
N LYS A 92 -12.55 39.20 9.96
CA LYS A 92 -11.55 39.46 8.93
C LYS A 92 -10.12 39.20 9.41
N LEU A 93 -9.79 39.61 10.64
CA LEU A 93 -8.47 39.33 11.22
C LEU A 93 -8.22 37.83 11.37
N ARG A 94 -9.22 37.08 11.83
CA ARG A 94 -9.14 35.63 11.94
C ARG A 94 -8.92 34.99 10.58
N GLU A 95 -9.72 35.36 9.58
CA GLU A 95 -9.61 34.83 8.21
C GLU A 95 -8.23 35.17 7.60
N ASP A 96 -7.69 36.36 7.82
CA ASP A 96 -6.37 36.78 7.32
C ASP A 96 -5.21 36.03 8.01
N LEU A 97 -5.31 35.82 9.33
CA LEU A 97 -4.35 34.99 10.07
C LEU A 97 -4.40 33.54 9.60
N GLU A 98 -5.59 32.97 9.46
CA GLU A 98 -5.78 31.59 9.00
C GLU A 98 -5.27 31.41 7.57
N ALA A 99 -5.51 32.36 6.65
CA ALA A 99 -4.98 32.31 5.30
C ALA A 99 -3.45 32.38 5.25
N ARG A 100 -2.82 33.14 6.16
CA ARG A 100 -1.36 33.21 6.29
C ARG A 100 -0.76 31.94 6.88
N GLU A 101 -1.45 31.28 7.81
CA GLU A 101 -0.96 30.09 8.51
C GLU A 101 -1.28 28.78 7.77
N ALA A 102 -2.37 28.73 6.99
CA ALA A 102 -2.82 27.57 6.22
C ALA A 102 -1.70 26.91 5.38
N PRO A 103 -0.95 27.63 4.52
CA PRO A 103 0.08 27.00 3.70
C PRO A 103 1.21 26.39 4.53
N GLY A 104 1.58 27.02 5.66
CA GLY A 104 2.58 26.48 6.56
C GLY A 104 2.11 25.21 7.27
N ARG A 105 0.84 25.17 7.69
CA ARG A 105 0.22 23.99 8.28
C ARG A 105 0.09 22.84 7.29
N GLU A 106 -0.33 23.12 6.06
CA GLU A 106 -0.43 22.13 4.99
C GLU A 106 0.94 21.56 4.62
N ALA A 107 1.95 22.40 4.48
CA ALA A 107 3.32 21.96 4.23
C ALA A 107 3.86 21.08 5.36
N ALA A 108 3.61 21.44 6.63
CA ALA A 108 4.01 20.62 7.77
C ALA A 108 3.30 19.25 7.80
N ALA A 109 2.01 19.22 7.47
CA ALA A 109 1.25 17.97 7.36
C ALA A 109 1.78 17.09 6.21
N ALA A 110 2.04 17.69 5.04
CA ALA A 110 2.60 17.00 3.89
C ALA A 110 3.98 16.40 4.19
N ALA A 111 4.90 17.16 4.81
CA ALA A 111 6.22 16.67 5.20
C ALA A 111 6.15 15.51 6.22
N THR A 112 5.15 15.52 7.10
CA THR A 112 4.94 14.43 8.06
C THR A 112 4.47 13.16 7.34
N LEU A 113 3.54 13.30 6.39
CA LEU A 113 3.08 12.20 5.56
C LEU A 113 4.21 11.63 4.71
N GLU A 114 5.01 12.48 4.08
CA GLU A 114 6.15 12.10 3.25
C GLU A 114 7.16 11.24 4.03
N ARG A 115 7.56 11.67 5.24
CA ARG A 115 8.42 10.84 6.12
C ARG A 115 7.81 9.50 6.49
N SER A 116 6.49 9.42 6.62
CA SER A 116 5.83 8.14 6.91
C SER A 116 5.87 7.20 5.70
N LEU A 117 5.68 7.75 4.50
CA LEU A 117 5.76 7.01 3.24
C LEU A 117 7.19 6.53 2.96
N GLU A 118 8.20 7.38 3.17
CA GLU A 118 9.61 7.02 3.03
C GLU A 118 9.99 5.81 3.90
N LYS A 119 9.52 5.80 5.16
CA LYS A 119 9.73 4.67 6.07
C LYS A 119 9.06 3.39 5.57
N GLU A 120 7.86 3.49 5.02
CA GLU A 120 7.15 2.32 4.49
C GLU A 120 7.82 1.78 3.22
N VAL A 121 8.30 2.67 2.33
CA VAL A 121 9.08 2.27 1.15
C VAL A 121 10.38 1.58 1.57
N GLU A 122 11.10 2.13 2.56
CA GLU A 122 12.31 1.50 3.07
C GLU A 122 12.03 0.11 3.66
N ARG A 123 10.94 -0.02 4.42
CA ARG A 123 10.49 -1.30 4.97
C ARG A 123 10.22 -2.31 3.87
N LEU A 124 9.44 -1.95 2.85
CA LEU A 124 9.11 -2.84 1.72
C LEU A 124 10.36 -3.25 0.94
N ARG A 125 11.30 -2.33 0.71
CA ARG A 125 12.59 -2.64 0.09
C ARG A 125 13.39 -3.65 0.90
N ARG A 126 13.44 -3.50 2.22
CA ARG A 126 14.11 -4.45 3.12
C ARG A 126 13.43 -5.83 3.11
N GLU A 127 12.10 -5.86 3.15
CA GLU A 127 11.33 -7.11 3.09
C GLU A 127 11.54 -7.82 1.75
N GLY A 128 11.47 -7.09 0.63
CA GLY A 128 11.75 -7.63 -0.71
C GLY A 128 13.18 -8.15 -0.86
N SER A 129 14.18 -7.41 -0.37
CA SER A 129 15.58 -7.85 -0.38
C SER A 129 15.78 -9.16 0.40
N ARG A 130 15.15 -9.29 1.57
CA ARG A 130 15.19 -10.53 2.37
C ARG A 130 14.54 -11.70 1.65
N GLN A 131 13.43 -11.46 0.95
CA GLN A 131 12.74 -12.50 0.20
C GLN A 131 13.60 -13.00 -0.97
N LEU A 132 14.18 -12.09 -1.75
CA LEU A 132 15.10 -12.43 -2.83
C LEU A 132 16.34 -13.17 -2.33
N ALA A 133 16.90 -12.77 -1.18
CA ALA A 133 18.05 -13.45 -0.59
C ALA A 133 17.71 -14.91 -0.23
N ARG A 134 16.55 -15.16 0.40
CA ARG A 134 16.08 -16.51 0.73
C ARG A 134 15.87 -17.36 -0.51
N GLU A 135 15.27 -16.78 -1.55
CA GLU A 135 15.02 -17.49 -2.80
C GLU A 135 16.33 -17.85 -3.52
N ARG A 136 17.29 -16.92 -3.57
CA ARG A 136 18.63 -17.17 -4.12
C ARG A 136 19.38 -18.25 -3.36
N GLU A 137 19.30 -18.24 -2.02
CA GLU A 137 19.94 -19.26 -1.17
C GLU A 137 19.37 -20.66 -1.45
N LEU A 138 18.03 -20.78 -1.56
CA LEU A 138 17.38 -22.04 -1.89
C LEU A 138 17.79 -22.55 -3.28
N LEU A 139 17.77 -21.67 -4.29
CA LEU A 139 18.18 -22.02 -5.65
C LEU A 139 19.66 -22.43 -5.69
N GLN A 140 20.53 -21.70 -5.01
CA GLN A 140 21.95 -22.03 -4.93
C GLN A 140 22.18 -23.38 -4.26
N ARG A 141 21.46 -23.67 -3.18
CA ARG A 141 21.52 -24.96 -2.50
C ARG A 141 21.02 -26.10 -3.39
N GLN A 142 19.95 -25.88 -4.15
CA GLN A 142 19.45 -26.87 -5.10
C GLN A 142 20.48 -27.15 -6.20
N MET A 143 21.08 -26.09 -6.78
CA MET A 143 22.14 -26.21 -7.77
C MET A 143 23.36 -26.96 -7.21
N GLN A 144 23.76 -26.65 -5.98
CA GLN A 144 24.87 -27.34 -5.32
C GLN A 144 24.55 -28.83 -5.09
N GLN A 145 23.34 -29.16 -4.63
CA GLN A 145 22.93 -30.56 -4.47
C GLN A 145 22.90 -31.31 -5.81
N GLN A 146 22.43 -30.66 -6.88
CA GLN A 146 22.47 -31.24 -8.22
C GLN A 146 23.90 -31.45 -8.71
N GLN A 147 24.80 -30.50 -8.45
CA GLN A 147 26.23 -30.64 -8.76
C GLN A 147 26.88 -31.76 -7.96
N GLU A 148 26.64 -31.84 -6.65
CA GLU A 148 27.16 -32.91 -5.78
C GLU A 148 26.63 -34.29 -6.21
N GLN A 149 25.36 -34.39 -6.59
CA GLN A 149 24.77 -35.62 -7.14
C GLN A 149 25.43 -35.99 -8.47
N HIS A 150 25.57 -35.04 -9.39
CA HIS A 150 26.19 -35.28 -10.68
C HIS A 150 27.68 -35.64 -10.55
N GLU A 151 28.40 -35.00 -9.64
CA GLU A 151 29.80 -35.32 -9.33
C GLU A 151 29.92 -36.74 -8.73
N ALA A 152 29.03 -37.11 -7.81
CA ALA A 152 28.97 -38.45 -7.24
C ALA A 152 28.57 -39.53 -8.27
N GLU A 153 27.81 -39.19 -9.30
CA GLU A 153 27.54 -40.10 -10.43
C GLU A 153 28.78 -40.26 -11.31
N GLN A 154 29.53 -39.17 -11.54
CA GLN A 154 30.75 -39.15 -12.34
C GLN A 154 31.94 -39.87 -11.69
N THR A 155 31.95 -40.10 -10.37
CA THR A 155 32.97 -40.94 -9.72
C THR A 155 32.74 -42.44 -9.90
N ARG A 156 31.57 -42.84 -10.43
CA ARG A 156 31.15 -44.24 -10.49
C ARG A 156 31.23 -44.77 -11.91
N VAL A 157 31.81 -45.95 -12.06
CA VAL A 157 31.89 -46.66 -13.34
C VAL A 157 31.30 -48.06 -13.22
N THR A 158 30.66 -48.49 -14.29
CA THR A 158 30.29 -49.89 -14.50
C THR A 158 31.33 -50.57 -15.36
N VAL A 159 31.86 -51.67 -14.83
CA VAL A 159 32.86 -52.50 -15.48
C VAL A 159 32.19 -53.81 -15.89
N ARG A 160 32.35 -54.24 -17.14
CA ARG A 160 31.78 -55.49 -17.67
C ARG A 160 32.82 -56.28 -18.43
N TRP A 161 32.73 -57.60 -18.32
CA TRP A 161 33.58 -58.54 -19.06
C TRP A 161 32.79 -59.81 -19.42
N LYS A 162 33.29 -60.55 -20.40
CA LYS A 162 32.73 -61.86 -20.78
C LYS A 162 33.66 -62.96 -20.27
N GLN A 163 33.10 -63.93 -19.55
CA GLN A 163 33.85 -65.12 -19.16
C GLN A 163 34.02 -66.01 -20.38
N GLN A 164 35.27 -66.24 -20.78
CA GLN A 164 35.63 -67.07 -21.92
C GLN A 164 36.31 -68.36 -21.41
N PRO A 165 35.99 -69.54 -21.99
CA PRO A 165 36.62 -70.79 -21.60
C PRO A 165 38.14 -70.74 -21.90
N GLY A 166 38.97 -70.97 -20.88
CA GLY A 166 40.43 -70.98 -21.00
C GLY A 166 41.16 -69.75 -20.45
N LEU A 167 40.43 -68.71 -20.03
CA LEU A 167 40.99 -67.53 -19.35
C LEU A 167 40.71 -67.61 -17.84
N ILE A 168 41.61 -67.04 -17.03
CA ILE A 168 41.54 -67.07 -15.55
C ILE A 168 40.32 -66.26 -15.06
N GLY A 169 39.84 -65.31 -15.88
CA GLY A 169 38.71 -64.43 -15.58
C GLY A 169 39.06 -63.39 -14.53
N TYR A 170 38.23 -62.35 -14.43
CA TYR A 170 38.45 -61.27 -13.47
C TYR A 170 37.95 -61.66 -12.08
N THR A 171 38.83 -61.50 -11.08
CA THR A 171 38.50 -61.56 -9.65
C THR A 171 38.40 -60.16 -9.06
N GLU A 172 37.75 -60.04 -7.90
CA GLU A 172 37.65 -58.78 -7.16
C GLU A 172 39.04 -58.14 -6.92
N ALA A 173 40.02 -58.95 -6.48
CA ALA A 173 41.38 -58.48 -6.21
C ALA A 173 42.10 -58.00 -7.48
N SER A 174 42.00 -58.76 -8.59
CA SER A 174 42.61 -58.38 -9.87
C SER A 174 42.03 -57.06 -10.43
N LEU A 175 40.71 -56.88 -10.36
CA LEU A 175 40.05 -55.65 -10.80
C LEU A 175 40.43 -54.47 -9.91
N ARG A 176 40.49 -54.68 -8.59
CA ARG A 176 40.88 -53.63 -7.65
C ARG A 176 42.31 -53.16 -7.88
N GLN A 177 43.25 -54.10 -8.05
CA GLN A 177 44.65 -53.78 -8.32
C GLN A 177 44.80 -53.01 -9.63
N ARG A 178 44.12 -53.47 -10.69
CA ARG A 178 44.17 -52.82 -12.00
C ARG A 178 43.59 -51.41 -11.95
N LEU A 179 42.36 -51.28 -11.45
CA LEU A 179 41.67 -49.99 -11.43
C LEU A 179 42.31 -49.00 -10.45
N SER A 180 43.02 -49.47 -9.41
CA SER A 180 43.75 -48.59 -8.51
C SER A 180 44.87 -47.79 -9.17
N GLN A 181 45.30 -48.16 -10.40
CA GLN A 181 46.30 -47.40 -11.15
C GLN A 181 45.77 -46.03 -11.64
N TYR A 182 44.45 -45.89 -11.79
CA TYR A 182 43.82 -44.66 -12.26
C TYR A 182 43.43 -43.72 -11.12
N GLY A 183 43.28 -44.26 -9.90
CA GLY A 183 42.99 -43.49 -8.69
C GLY A 183 42.54 -44.38 -7.53
N ALA A 184 42.41 -43.76 -6.35
CA ALA A 184 41.93 -44.45 -5.16
C ALA A 184 40.47 -44.90 -5.32
N ILE A 185 40.20 -46.15 -4.91
CA ILE A 185 38.88 -46.77 -5.01
C ILE A 185 38.23 -46.71 -3.63
N SER A 186 37.13 -45.97 -3.54
CA SER A 186 36.31 -45.86 -2.33
C SER A 186 35.49 -47.12 -2.09
N CYS A 187 34.83 -47.63 -3.15
CA CYS A 187 33.99 -48.82 -3.07
C CYS A 187 34.09 -49.65 -4.35
N LEU A 188 34.10 -50.97 -4.21
CA LEU A 188 34.04 -51.91 -5.33
C LEU A 188 33.05 -53.02 -4.99
N VAL A 189 32.02 -53.16 -5.84
CA VAL A 189 31.02 -54.21 -5.73
C VAL A 189 31.23 -55.19 -6.87
N PHE A 190 31.66 -56.40 -6.54
CA PHE A 190 31.92 -57.45 -7.52
C PHE A 190 30.68 -58.32 -7.76
N ARG A 191 30.37 -58.61 -9.02
CA ARG A 191 29.32 -59.54 -9.45
C ARG A 191 29.83 -60.42 -10.59
N ASN A 192 29.12 -61.51 -10.88
CA ASN A 192 29.50 -62.40 -11.97
C ASN A 192 29.36 -61.69 -13.33
N GLY A 193 30.48 -61.35 -13.96
CA GLY A 193 30.55 -60.70 -15.28
C GLY A 193 30.37 -59.17 -15.27
N SER A 194 30.24 -58.55 -14.09
CA SER A 194 30.20 -57.08 -13.96
C SER A 194 30.63 -56.60 -12.57
N SER A 195 31.12 -55.38 -12.48
CA SER A 195 31.45 -54.73 -11.22
C SER A 195 31.04 -53.26 -11.27
N LEU A 196 30.60 -52.73 -10.14
CA LEU A 196 30.41 -51.29 -9.94
C LEU A 196 31.57 -50.78 -9.11
N VAL A 197 32.27 -49.78 -9.60
CA VAL A 197 33.46 -49.22 -8.96
C VAL A 197 33.24 -47.73 -8.74
N GLU A 198 33.49 -47.28 -7.52
CA GLU A 198 33.39 -45.90 -7.10
C GLU A 198 34.78 -45.41 -6.73
N PHE A 199 35.27 -44.44 -7.50
CA PHE A 199 36.56 -43.79 -7.26
C PHE A 199 36.40 -42.62 -6.29
N GLU A 200 37.48 -42.26 -5.61
CA GLU A 200 37.50 -41.07 -4.75
C GLU A 200 37.46 -39.75 -5.54
N GLN A 201 37.78 -39.77 -6.85
CA GLN A 201 37.87 -38.59 -7.71
C GLN A 201 37.20 -38.85 -9.07
N PRO A 202 36.45 -37.87 -9.63
CA PRO A 202 35.80 -38.04 -10.94
C PRO A 202 36.79 -38.25 -12.08
N SER A 203 37.99 -37.66 -11.99
CA SER A 203 39.05 -37.80 -13.00
C SER A 203 39.52 -39.26 -13.16
N ALA A 204 39.59 -40.02 -12.06
CA ALA A 204 40.00 -41.42 -12.06
C ALA A 204 38.97 -42.31 -12.77
N ALA A 205 37.69 -42.06 -12.53
CA ALA A 205 36.57 -42.73 -13.20
C ALA A 205 36.58 -42.47 -14.72
N TYR A 206 36.81 -41.21 -15.12
CA TYR A 206 36.95 -40.85 -16.54
C TYR A 206 38.14 -41.54 -17.20
N LEU A 207 39.33 -41.48 -16.60
CA LEU A 207 40.54 -42.14 -17.13
C LEU A 207 40.38 -43.66 -17.23
N ALA A 208 39.77 -44.29 -16.22
CA ALA A 208 39.46 -45.72 -16.26
C ALA A 208 38.46 -46.06 -17.39
N SER A 209 37.48 -45.20 -17.64
CA SER A 209 36.51 -45.38 -18.74
C SER A 209 37.17 -45.31 -20.12
N GLU A 210 38.13 -44.39 -20.30
CA GLU A 210 38.77 -44.16 -21.60
C GLU A 210 39.92 -45.14 -21.90
N LEU A 211 40.72 -45.49 -20.89
CA LEU A 211 42.00 -46.16 -21.09
C LEU A 211 41.96 -47.66 -20.81
N GLU A 212 41.07 -48.13 -19.93
CA GLU A 212 41.08 -49.53 -19.51
C GLU A 212 40.33 -50.43 -20.50
N LYS A 213 41.06 -51.39 -21.10
CA LYS A 213 40.53 -52.30 -22.13
C LYS A 213 40.68 -53.78 -21.74
N GLY A 214 41.22 -54.06 -20.55
CA GLY A 214 41.48 -55.40 -20.06
C GLY A 214 42.88 -55.90 -20.39
N SER A 215 43.13 -57.19 -20.19
CA SER A 215 44.43 -57.81 -20.42
C SER A 215 44.35 -59.08 -21.26
N PRO A 216 45.44 -59.43 -21.97
CA PRO A 216 45.48 -60.62 -22.82
C PRO A 216 45.21 -61.92 -22.04
N ASP A 217 45.55 -61.97 -20.75
CA ASP A 217 45.41 -63.17 -19.91
C ASP A 217 44.06 -63.30 -19.16
N GLU A 218 43.29 -62.21 -19.09
CA GLU A 218 42.00 -62.16 -18.35
C GLU A 218 40.80 -61.88 -19.27
N GLY A 219 41.07 -61.42 -20.50
CA GLY A 219 40.07 -61.12 -21.53
C GLY A 219 39.72 -59.62 -21.62
N PRO A 220 38.94 -59.20 -22.64
CA PRO A 220 38.58 -57.80 -22.83
C PRO A 220 37.64 -57.29 -21.74
N LEU A 221 37.86 -56.04 -21.32
CA LEU A 221 37.08 -55.33 -20.32
C LEU A 221 36.40 -54.10 -20.97
N THR A 222 35.19 -53.76 -20.52
CA THR A 222 34.51 -52.53 -20.93
C THR A 222 34.13 -51.73 -19.70
N VAL A 223 34.65 -50.51 -19.59
CA VAL A 223 34.33 -49.57 -18.52
C VAL A 223 33.45 -48.47 -19.09
N ARG A 224 32.42 -48.06 -18.35
CA ARG A 224 31.55 -46.93 -18.68
C ARG A 224 31.19 -46.15 -17.44
N LEU A 225 31.17 -44.82 -17.54
CA LEU A 225 30.62 -43.96 -16.49
C LEU A 225 29.15 -44.30 -16.21
N LEU A 226 28.78 -44.28 -14.93
CA LEU A 226 27.41 -44.52 -14.51
C LEU A 226 26.54 -43.34 -14.98
N GLY A 227 25.59 -43.61 -15.88
CA GLY A 227 24.77 -42.57 -16.53
C GLY A 227 25.04 -42.40 -18.03
N ASP A 228 26.21 -42.84 -18.52
CA ASP A 228 26.51 -42.88 -19.95
C ASP A 228 25.84 -44.10 -20.60
N THR A 229 24.55 -43.95 -20.87
CA THR A 229 23.74 -44.94 -21.59
C THR A 229 24.03 -44.90 -23.09
N GLY A 230 25.30 -45.02 -23.48
CA GLY A 230 25.71 -45.34 -24.85
C GLY A 230 24.98 -44.54 -25.92
N SER A 231 25.20 -43.23 -25.97
CA SER A 231 24.99 -42.47 -27.20
C SER A 231 26.06 -42.91 -28.20
N THR A 232 25.83 -44.04 -28.85
CA THR A 232 26.47 -44.34 -30.13
C THR A 232 26.00 -43.21 -31.05
N GLU A 233 26.90 -42.31 -31.42
CA GLU A 233 26.70 -41.35 -32.48
C GLU A 233 26.27 -42.09 -33.75
N ARG A 234 24.97 -42.19 -33.96
CA ARG A 234 24.38 -42.40 -35.28
C ARG A 234 23.38 -41.27 -35.45
N ALA A 235 23.81 -40.30 -36.27
CA ALA A 235 23.06 -39.16 -36.76
C ALA A 235 21.54 -39.35 -36.68
N ARG A 236 20.92 -38.84 -35.62
CA ARG A 236 19.59 -38.23 -35.74
C ARG A 236 19.85 -36.77 -36.04
N GLN A 237 19.76 -36.45 -37.32
CA GLN A 237 19.40 -35.10 -37.73
C GLN A 237 18.22 -34.66 -36.85
N PRO A 238 18.29 -33.53 -36.13
CA PRO A 238 17.07 -32.94 -35.63
C PRO A 238 16.20 -32.63 -36.87
N ALA A 239 14.97 -33.13 -36.86
CA ALA A 239 13.98 -32.74 -37.85
C ALA A 239 13.99 -31.21 -37.95
N ALA A 240 14.09 -30.72 -39.19
CA ALA A 240 14.15 -29.31 -39.51
C ALA A 240 13.07 -28.52 -38.75
N ALA A 241 13.49 -27.72 -37.78
CA ALA A 241 12.76 -26.53 -37.41
C ALA A 241 12.89 -25.52 -38.58
N PRO A 242 11.84 -24.76 -38.92
CA PRO A 242 11.89 -23.79 -40.01
C PRO A 242 12.97 -22.72 -39.75
N PRO A 243 13.49 -22.07 -40.81
CA PRO A 243 14.68 -21.22 -40.74
C PRO A 243 14.52 -20.04 -39.77
N PRO A 244 15.62 -19.55 -39.19
CA PRO A 244 15.61 -18.40 -38.29
C PRO A 244 15.11 -17.17 -39.06
N THR A 245 13.96 -16.66 -38.64
CA THR A 245 13.52 -15.32 -39.02
C THR A 245 14.53 -14.31 -38.45
N ALA A 246 14.80 -13.26 -39.21
CA ALA A 246 15.80 -12.23 -38.97
C ALA A 246 15.92 -11.78 -37.50
N PRO A 247 17.13 -11.44 -37.03
CA PRO A 247 17.33 -11.02 -35.65
C PRO A 247 16.51 -9.74 -35.37
N PRO A 248 15.69 -9.69 -34.31
CA PRO A 248 15.16 -8.42 -33.84
C PRO A 248 16.33 -7.53 -33.39
N PRO A 249 16.20 -6.19 -33.51
CA PRO A 249 17.26 -5.27 -33.12
C PRO A 249 17.63 -5.51 -31.65
N ARG A 250 18.94 -5.49 -31.37
CA ARG A 250 19.50 -5.64 -30.03
C ARG A 250 18.82 -4.65 -29.07
N PRO A 251 18.28 -5.09 -27.92
CA PRO A 251 18.06 -4.16 -26.83
C PRO A 251 19.43 -3.86 -26.24
N THR A 252 20.01 -2.76 -26.70
CA THR A 252 20.96 -2.01 -25.87
C THR A 252 20.17 -1.46 -24.69
N HIS A 253 20.01 -2.23 -23.62
CA HIS A 253 19.84 -1.69 -22.28
C HIS A 253 20.12 -2.82 -21.28
N ILE A 254 21.29 -2.74 -20.67
CA ILE A 254 21.56 -3.35 -19.37
C ILE A 254 20.76 -2.51 -18.36
N SER A 255 19.47 -2.80 -18.23
CA SER A 255 18.55 -2.33 -17.19
C SER A 255 17.21 -2.99 -17.50
N SER A 256 16.81 -4.04 -16.79
CA SER A 256 15.44 -4.59 -16.98
C SER A 256 14.86 -5.34 -15.79
N LEU A 257 15.65 -5.70 -14.77
CA LEU A 257 15.07 -6.29 -13.56
C LEU A 257 14.42 -5.23 -12.64
N ASP A 258 14.87 -3.97 -12.70
CA ASP A 258 14.26 -2.86 -11.97
C ASP A 258 13.01 -2.30 -12.71
N ASP A 259 13.03 -2.26 -14.05
CA ASP A 259 11.89 -1.80 -14.88
C ASP A 259 10.68 -2.73 -14.78
N ASP A 260 10.91 -4.04 -14.65
CA ASP A 260 9.84 -5.04 -14.46
C ASP A 260 9.18 -4.93 -13.07
N TYR A 261 9.92 -4.46 -12.07
CA TYR A 261 9.39 -4.24 -10.73
C TYR A 261 8.62 -2.90 -10.64
N GLU A 262 9.14 -1.83 -11.22
CA GLU A 262 8.44 -0.54 -11.28
C GLU A 262 7.13 -0.64 -12.07
N SER A 263 7.13 -1.36 -13.19
CA SER A 263 5.91 -1.59 -14.00
C SER A 263 4.88 -2.44 -13.27
N LEU A 264 5.29 -3.43 -12.47
CA LEU A 264 4.39 -4.23 -11.62
C LEU A 264 3.77 -3.40 -10.49
N VAL A 265 4.56 -2.53 -9.85
CA VAL A 265 4.11 -1.64 -8.77
C VAL A 265 3.13 -0.58 -9.28
N LEU A 266 3.42 0.06 -10.41
CA LEU A 266 2.54 1.05 -11.04
C LEU A 266 1.18 0.46 -11.45
N ARG A 267 1.18 -0.77 -11.97
CA ARG A 267 -0.06 -1.47 -12.34
C ARG A 267 -0.94 -1.77 -11.12
N LYS A 268 -0.33 -2.14 -9.98
CA LYS A 268 -1.06 -2.36 -8.72
C LYS A 268 -1.63 -1.08 -8.13
N LEU A 269 -0.89 0.04 -8.20
CA LEU A 269 -1.37 1.35 -7.75
C LEU A 269 -2.55 1.85 -8.61
N GLN A 270 -2.50 1.67 -9.93
CA GLN A 270 -3.62 2.01 -10.82
C GLN A 270 -4.86 1.15 -10.57
N GLN A 271 -4.70 -0.14 -10.26
CA GLN A 271 -5.81 -1.03 -9.91
C GLN A 271 -6.45 -0.65 -8.58
N ALA A 272 -5.66 -0.26 -7.58
CA ALA A 272 -6.16 0.21 -6.29
C ALA A 272 -6.93 1.55 -6.40
N ALA A 273 -6.50 2.44 -7.31
CA ALA A 273 -7.19 3.70 -7.57
C ALA A 273 -8.50 3.54 -8.37
N ALA A 274 -8.68 2.43 -9.08
CA ALA A 274 -9.86 2.15 -9.91
C ALA A 274 -10.99 1.41 -9.16
N GLN A 275 -10.76 0.97 -7.93
CA GLN A 275 -11.82 0.42 -7.07
C GLN A 275 -12.45 1.56 -6.25
N PRO A 276 -13.74 1.89 -6.45
CA PRO A 276 -14.43 2.82 -5.57
C PRO A 276 -14.65 2.17 -4.19
N PRO A 277 -14.85 2.98 -3.12
CA PRO A 277 -14.94 2.50 -1.75
C PRO A 277 -16.11 1.54 -1.49
#